data_AF-A0A4P5YY03-F1
#
_entry.id   AF-A0A4P5YY03-F1
#
_cell.length_a   1.000
_cell.length_b   1.000
_cell.length_c   1.000
_cell.angle_alpha   90.00
_cell.angle_beta   90.00
_cell.angle_gamma   90.00
#
_symmetry.space_group_name_H-M   'P 1'
#
loop_
_entity.id
_entity.type
_entity.pdbx_description
1 polymer ?
#
loop_
_entity_poly.entity_id
_entity_poly.type
_entity_poly.pdbx_seq_one_letter_code
_entity_poly.pdbx_strand_id
1 'polypeptide(L)'
;MFNNLFVQIEKVPGTGFAGIKEPGNVRAGGNLLWGVRDGPALTGDPFAKFRASPLFAASRKYFAPGLTTHDRVADPKFVNLSADLSAAADLRLQPGSPAINTGQQIPPEWPDPLRAADEGAPDIGALPLGTAAWGVGVDGRIPLFGGENKTK
;
A
#
# COMPACT_ATOMS: atom_id res chain seq x y z
N MET A 1 3.18 -10.43 3.69
CA MET A 1 3.16 -9.02 3.26
C MET A 1 1.71 -8.61 3.06
N PHE A 2 1.18 -7.79 3.95
CA PHE A 2 -0.21 -7.33 3.90
C PHE A 2 -0.25 -5.81 4.01
N ASN A 3 -1.29 -5.20 3.44
CA ASN A 3 -1.64 -3.79 3.64
C ASN A 3 -0.55 -2.80 3.24
N ASN A 4 0.21 -3.07 2.18
CA ASN A 4 1.24 -2.16 1.70
C ASN A 4 0.73 -1.25 0.58
N LEU A 5 1.28 -0.04 0.53
CA LEU A 5 1.18 0.84 -0.63
C LEU A 5 2.45 0.72 -1.46
N PHE A 6 2.33 0.21 -2.69
CA PHE A 6 3.43 0.23 -3.65
C PHE A 6 3.18 1.31 -4.69
N VAL A 7 4.04 2.32 -4.70
CA VAL A 7 3.91 3.46 -5.58
C VAL A 7 5.19 3.59 -6.40
N GLN A 8 5.03 3.74 -7.71
CA GLN A 8 6.13 3.99 -8.64
C GLN A 8 5.80 5.22 -9.49
N ILE A 9 6.82 6.02 -9.82
CA ILE A 9 6.60 7.26 -10.59
C ILE A 9 6.17 6.96 -12.02
N GLU A 10 6.85 6.05 -12.70
CA GLU A 10 6.69 5.84 -14.14
C GLU A 10 5.42 5.06 -14.51
N LYS A 11 5.15 3.95 -13.80
CA LYS A 11 4.03 3.05 -14.08
C LYS A 11 3.67 2.25 -12.84
N VAL A 12 2.55 1.53 -12.87
CA VAL A 12 2.20 0.56 -11.81
C VAL A 12 3.38 -0.38 -11.55
N PRO A 13 3.76 -0.59 -10.27
CA PRO A 13 4.77 -1.56 -9.90
C PRO A 13 4.55 -2.90 -10.59
N GLY A 14 5.59 -3.36 -11.30
CA GLY A 14 5.50 -4.57 -12.11
C GLY A 14 5.19 -5.81 -11.25
N THR A 15 4.15 -6.54 -11.61
CA THR A 15 3.76 -7.81 -10.99
C THR A 15 4.48 -8.95 -11.70
N GLY A 16 5.82 -8.99 -11.59
CA GLY A 16 6.67 -9.93 -12.29
C GLY A 16 6.66 -11.31 -11.64
N PHE A 17 5.85 -12.24 -12.14
CA PHE A 17 5.87 -13.66 -11.71
C PHE A 17 6.63 -14.57 -12.70
N ALA A 18 7.30 -13.98 -13.69
CA ALA A 18 8.04 -14.72 -14.71
C ALA A 18 9.20 -15.50 -14.08
N GLY A 19 9.30 -16.80 -14.39
CA GLY A 19 10.35 -17.68 -13.87
C GLY A 19 10.05 -18.30 -12.50
N ILE A 20 8.98 -17.91 -11.83
CA ILE A 20 8.52 -18.56 -10.59
C ILE A 20 7.81 -19.87 -10.97
N LYS A 21 8.38 -21.00 -10.54
CA LYS A 21 7.83 -22.35 -10.83
C LYS A 21 6.95 -22.87 -9.69
N GLU A 22 7.21 -22.41 -8.47
CA GLU A 22 6.52 -22.82 -7.25
C GLU A 22 6.11 -21.58 -6.47
N PRO A 23 4.92 -21.56 -5.83
CA PRO A 23 4.39 -20.34 -5.20
C PRO A 23 5.18 -19.87 -3.98
N GLY A 24 6.11 -20.70 -3.48
CA GLY A 24 6.85 -20.45 -2.24
C GLY A 24 5.95 -20.47 -1.00
N ASN A 25 6.55 -20.49 0.19
CA ASN A 25 5.80 -20.34 1.45
C ASN A 25 5.55 -18.85 1.73
N VAL A 26 4.72 -18.22 0.88
CA VAL A 26 4.44 -16.78 0.94
C VAL A 26 2.97 -16.55 1.25
N ARG A 27 2.72 -15.66 2.22
CA ARG A 27 1.41 -15.10 2.51
C ARG A 27 1.43 -13.61 2.19
N ALA A 28 0.80 -13.23 1.08
CA ALA A 28 0.73 -11.85 0.65
C ALA A 28 -0.57 -11.52 -0.09
N GLY A 29 -1.13 -10.35 0.21
CA GLY A 29 -2.34 -9.82 -0.39
C GLY A 29 -2.81 -8.56 0.34
N GLY A 30 -3.80 -7.86 -0.23
CA GLY A 30 -4.37 -6.66 0.40
C GLY A 30 -3.50 -5.43 0.24
N ASN A 31 -2.64 -5.41 -0.77
CA ASN A 31 -1.80 -4.27 -1.09
C ASN A 31 -2.50 -3.37 -2.12
N LEU A 32 -2.20 -2.08 -2.10
CA LEU A 32 -2.63 -1.13 -3.11
C LEU A 32 -1.41 -0.70 -3.94
N LEU A 33 -1.52 -0.83 -5.26
CA LEU A 33 -0.46 -0.51 -6.20
C LEU A 33 -0.88 0.69 -7.07
N TRP A 34 0.07 1.59 -7.35
CA TRP A 34 -0.20 2.76 -8.19
C TRP A 34 1.02 3.26 -8.96
N GLY A 35 0.79 3.71 -10.18
CA GLY A 35 1.75 4.44 -11.01
C GLY A 35 1.38 5.92 -11.07
N VAL A 36 2.26 6.82 -10.61
CA VAL A 36 1.95 8.27 -10.55
C VAL A 36 1.67 8.84 -11.93
N ARG A 37 2.49 8.51 -12.94
CA ARG A 37 2.30 8.95 -14.33
C ARG A 37 1.17 8.23 -15.06
N ASP A 38 0.78 7.04 -14.62
CA ASP A 38 -0.43 6.39 -15.15
C ASP A 38 -1.69 7.15 -14.74
N GLY A 39 -1.64 7.87 -13.60
CA GLY A 39 -2.70 8.73 -13.11
C GLY A 39 -3.96 7.98 -12.64
N PRO A 40 -5.03 8.71 -12.28
CA PRO A 40 -6.26 8.12 -11.73
C PRO A 40 -7.13 7.44 -12.79
N ALA A 41 -6.88 7.69 -14.07
CA ALA A 41 -7.62 7.10 -15.20
C ALA A 41 -7.11 5.70 -15.58
N LEU A 42 -6.09 5.18 -14.88
CA LEU A 42 -5.54 3.87 -15.13
C LEU A 42 -6.63 2.79 -15.01
N THR A 43 -6.90 2.13 -16.15
CA THR A 43 -7.80 0.99 -16.23
C THR A 43 -6.99 -0.27 -16.54
N GLY A 44 -6.90 -1.20 -15.60
CA GLY A 44 -6.24 -2.49 -15.84
C GLY A 44 -5.95 -3.26 -14.55
N ASP A 45 -6.08 -4.58 -14.62
CA ASP A 45 -5.66 -5.49 -13.55
C ASP A 45 -4.35 -6.20 -13.95
N PRO A 46 -3.18 -5.74 -13.46
CA PRO A 46 -1.90 -6.36 -13.79
C PRO A 46 -1.80 -7.80 -13.27
N PHE A 47 -2.62 -8.17 -12.28
CA PHE A 47 -2.65 -9.50 -11.71
C PHE A 47 -3.57 -10.46 -12.47
N ALA A 48 -4.41 -10.00 -13.40
CA ALA A 48 -5.41 -10.85 -14.06
C ALA A 48 -4.79 -12.11 -14.68
N LYS A 49 -3.66 -11.97 -15.39
CA LYS A 49 -2.94 -13.10 -15.98
C LYS A 49 -2.41 -14.07 -14.92
N PHE A 50 -1.87 -13.55 -13.82
CA PHE A 50 -1.36 -14.38 -12.72
C PHE A 50 -2.51 -15.10 -12.00
N ARG A 51 -3.60 -14.40 -11.68
CA ARG A 51 -4.78 -14.95 -11.01
C ARG A 51 -5.48 -16.04 -11.84
N ALA A 52 -5.33 -16.01 -13.17
CA ALA A 52 -5.79 -17.08 -14.07
C ALA A 52 -4.81 -18.27 -14.19
N SER A 53 -3.63 -18.23 -13.56
CA SER A 53 -2.58 -19.24 -13.74
C SER A 53 -2.68 -20.41 -12.75
N PRO A 54 -2.10 -21.58 -13.08
CA PRO A 54 -1.96 -22.68 -12.13
C PRO A 54 -1.17 -22.31 -10.87
N LEU A 55 -0.21 -21.37 -11.00
CA LEU A 55 0.60 -20.90 -9.88
C LEU A 55 -0.25 -20.18 -8.82
N PHE A 56 -1.26 -19.41 -9.25
CA PHE A 56 -2.22 -18.81 -8.33
C PHE A 56 -3.04 -19.87 -7.58
N ALA A 57 -3.55 -20.89 -8.28
CA ALA A 57 -4.26 -21.99 -7.64
C ALA A 57 -3.37 -22.72 -6.62
N ALA A 58 -2.11 -23.02 -6.98
CA ALA A 58 -1.14 -23.64 -6.10
C ALA A 58 -0.82 -22.79 -4.85
N SER A 59 -0.83 -21.46 -4.98
CA SER A 59 -0.56 -20.55 -3.88
C SER A 59 -1.57 -20.65 -2.72
N ARG A 60 -2.78 -21.14 -3.00
CA ARG A 60 -3.83 -21.35 -1.99
C ARG A 60 -3.43 -22.33 -0.89
N LYS A 61 -2.45 -23.20 -1.16
CA LYS A 61 -1.84 -24.08 -0.17
C LYS A 61 -1.24 -23.31 1.01
N TYR A 62 -0.62 -22.16 0.76
CA TYR A 62 0.09 -21.38 1.78
C TYR A 62 -0.75 -20.20 2.28
N PHE A 63 -1.61 -19.66 1.42
CA PHE A 63 -2.51 -18.57 1.74
C PHE A 63 -3.88 -18.83 1.10
N ALA A 64 -4.86 -19.29 1.88
CA ALA A 64 -6.12 -19.85 1.38
C ALA A 64 -6.85 -19.01 0.29
N PRO A 65 -6.91 -17.67 0.37
CA PRO A 65 -7.49 -16.86 -0.71
C PRO A 65 -6.73 -17.00 -2.05
N GLY A 66 -5.41 -17.16 -1.97
CA GLY A 66 -4.46 -17.11 -3.07
C GLY A 66 -3.68 -15.80 -3.07
N LEU A 67 -2.43 -15.84 -3.52
CA LEU A 67 -1.58 -14.65 -3.61
C LEU A 67 -2.25 -13.57 -4.44
N THR A 68 -2.11 -12.31 -4.01
CA THR A 68 -2.64 -11.13 -4.69
C THR A 68 -4.16 -11.01 -4.74
N THR A 69 -4.94 -11.95 -4.21
CA THR A 69 -6.41 -11.95 -4.32
C THR A 69 -7.05 -10.65 -3.88
N HIS A 70 -6.48 -10.02 -2.84
CA HIS A 70 -6.99 -8.79 -2.27
C HIS A 70 -6.19 -7.55 -2.71
N ASP A 71 -5.21 -7.71 -3.60
CA ASP A 71 -4.44 -6.59 -4.13
C ASP A 71 -5.29 -5.76 -5.10
N ARG A 72 -5.08 -4.45 -5.06
CA ARG A 72 -5.83 -3.46 -5.83
C ARG A 72 -4.88 -2.56 -6.61
N VAL A 73 -5.39 -1.98 -7.68
CA VAL A 73 -4.70 -0.95 -8.47
C VAL A 73 -5.58 0.27 -8.55
N ALA A 74 -5.19 1.33 -7.86
CA ALA A 74 -5.92 2.60 -7.83
C ALA A 74 -5.04 3.71 -7.22
N ASP A 75 -5.36 4.95 -7.55
CA ASP A 75 -4.75 6.14 -6.94
C ASP A 75 -5.03 6.18 -5.42
N PRO A 76 -4.00 6.15 -4.55
CA PRO A 76 -4.15 6.24 -3.10
C PRO A 76 -4.70 7.58 -2.60
N LYS A 77 -4.79 8.60 -3.45
CA LYS A 77 -5.22 9.96 -3.11
C LYS A 77 -4.43 10.55 -1.96
N PHE A 78 -3.11 10.61 -2.12
CA PHE A 78 -2.23 11.30 -1.17
C PHE A 78 -2.49 12.81 -1.17
N VAL A 79 -2.19 13.48 -0.05
CA VAL A 79 -2.26 14.94 0.05
C VAL A 79 -1.39 15.61 -1.01
N ASN A 80 -0.15 15.13 -1.21
CA ASN A 80 0.70 15.56 -2.30
C ASN A 80 1.66 14.46 -2.74
N LEU A 81 1.56 14.03 -3.99
CA LEU A 81 2.61 13.22 -4.63
C LEU A 81 2.65 13.55 -6.12
N SER A 82 3.79 14.05 -6.58
CA SER A 82 4.03 14.47 -7.96
C SER A 82 5.01 13.54 -8.65
N ALA A 83 4.96 13.50 -9.98
CA ALA A 83 6.01 12.89 -10.81
C ALA A 83 7.28 13.75 -10.88
N ASP A 84 7.23 15.00 -10.42
CA ASP A 84 8.39 15.86 -10.20
C ASP A 84 9.04 15.51 -8.85
N LEU A 85 10.22 14.90 -8.91
CA LEU A 85 10.99 14.47 -7.74
C LEU A 85 11.54 15.61 -6.89
N SER A 86 11.50 16.86 -7.39
CA SER A 86 11.90 18.04 -6.61
C SER A 86 10.78 18.57 -5.71
N ALA A 87 9.52 18.19 -5.98
CA ALA A 87 8.38 18.57 -5.16
C ALA A 87 8.34 17.77 -3.85
N ALA A 88 8.08 18.45 -2.74
CA ALA A 88 7.92 17.79 -1.43
C ALA A 88 6.69 16.88 -1.44
N ALA A 89 6.86 15.61 -1.08
CA ALA A 89 5.75 14.65 -0.98
C ALA A 89 5.09 14.70 0.40
N ASP A 90 3.76 14.58 0.44
CA ASP A 90 2.94 14.36 1.63
C ASP A 90 2.04 13.14 1.38
N LEU A 91 2.46 11.99 1.93
CA LEU A 91 1.84 10.69 1.67
C LEU A 91 0.72 10.36 2.67
N ARG A 92 0.18 11.35 3.38
CA ARG A 92 -1.07 11.16 4.14
C ARG A 92 -2.23 10.92 3.19
N LEU A 93 -3.17 10.07 3.58
CA LEU A 93 -4.38 9.76 2.82
C LEU A 93 -5.38 10.94 2.88
N GLN A 94 -6.08 11.19 1.78
CA GLN A 94 -7.24 12.08 1.74
C GLN A 94 -8.56 11.30 1.87
N PRO A 95 -9.66 11.96 2.30
CA PRO A 95 -10.99 11.36 2.30
C PRO A 95 -11.36 10.75 0.93
N GLY A 96 -11.94 9.56 0.97
CA GLY A 96 -12.31 8.81 -0.23
C GLY A 96 -11.14 8.11 -0.94
N SER A 97 -9.97 8.03 -0.31
CA SER A 97 -8.89 7.14 -0.73
C SER A 97 -9.36 5.68 -0.79
N PRO A 98 -9.01 4.91 -1.84
CA PRO A 98 -9.31 3.48 -1.93
C PRO A 98 -8.50 2.62 -0.96
N ALA A 99 -7.55 3.21 -0.22
CA ALA A 99 -6.80 2.55 0.84
C ALA A 99 -7.58 2.49 2.16
N ILE A 100 -8.56 3.37 2.38
CA ILE A 100 -9.27 3.49 3.65
C ILE A 100 -10.14 2.26 3.89
N ASN A 101 -10.04 1.65 5.08
CA ASN A 101 -10.89 0.56 5.55
C ASN A 101 -10.93 -0.66 4.61
N THR A 102 -9.81 -0.96 3.95
CA THR A 102 -9.77 -2.00 2.90
C THR A 102 -8.61 -2.97 3.04
N GLY A 103 -7.78 -2.78 4.07
CA GLY A 103 -6.73 -3.70 4.46
C GLY A 103 -7.27 -5.01 5.02
N GLN A 104 -6.41 -6.01 4.98
CA GLN A 104 -6.56 -7.30 5.64
C GLN A 104 -6.38 -7.11 7.15
N GLN A 105 -7.21 -7.78 7.94
CA GLN A 105 -6.94 -7.93 9.37
C GLN A 105 -5.62 -8.68 9.56
N ILE A 106 -4.71 -8.10 10.34
CA ILE A 106 -3.43 -8.72 10.70
C ILE A 106 -3.50 -9.27 12.13
N PRO A 107 -2.70 -10.31 12.47
CA PRO A 107 -2.74 -10.88 13.80
C PRO A 107 -2.47 -9.85 14.90
N PRO A 108 -3.24 -9.85 16.00
CA PRO A 108 -3.16 -8.83 17.03
C PRO A 108 -1.80 -8.81 17.75
N GLU A 109 -1.08 -9.92 17.76
CA GLU A 109 0.26 -10.03 18.35
C GLU A 109 1.36 -9.38 17.49
N TRP A 110 1.06 -8.98 16.24
CA TRP A 110 2.03 -8.27 15.40
C TRP A 110 2.13 -6.81 15.83
N PRO A 111 3.36 -6.24 15.88
CA PRO A 111 3.57 -4.86 16.31
C PRO A 111 2.94 -3.90 15.30
N ASP A 112 2.01 -3.09 15.80
CA ASP A 112 1.33 -2.05 15.05
C ASP A 112 1.02 -0.88 16.00
N PRO A 113 1.87 0.15 16.04
CA PRO A 113 1.72 1.25 16.98
C PRO A 113 0.52 2.16 16.67
N LEU A 114 -0.04 2.08 15.46
CA LEU A 114 -1.14 2.94 15.03
C LEU A 114 -2.50 2.24 15.04
N ARG A 115 -2.54 0.94 15.38
CA ARG A 115 -3.78 0.15 15.41
C ARG A 115 -4.94 0.79 16.17
N ALA A 116 -4.66 1.41 17.32
CA ALA A 116 -5.70 2.03 18.14
C ALA A 116 -6.25 3.34 17.54
N ALA A 117 -5.47 3.98 16.67
CA ALA A 117 -5.86 5.20 15.96
C ALA A 117 -6.55 4.91 14.61
N ASP A 118 -6.45 3.67 14.11
CA ASP A 118 -7.08 3.23 12.87
C ASP A 118 -8.46 2.61 13.17
N GLU A 119 -9.51 3.39 12.96
CA GLU A 119 -10.87 2.95 13.23
C GLU A 119 -11.41 2.07 12.10
N GLY A 120 -11.90 0.87 12.47
CA GLY A 120 -12.57 -0.05 11.56
C GLY A 120 -11.65 -1.14 11.01
N ALA A 121 -11.75 -1.41 9.71
CA ALA A 121 -10.79 -2.28 9.04
C ALA A 121 -9.49 -1.50 8.79
N PRO A 122 -8.31 -2.14 8.81
CA PRO A 122 -7.05 -1.43 8.61
C PRO A 122 -7.03 -0.63 7.32
N ASP A 123 -6.51 0.59 7.39
CA ASP A 123 -6.14 1.34 6.20
C ASP A 123 -4.90 0.69 5.55
N ILE A 124 -4.86 0.66 4.22
CA ILE A 124 -3.70 0.16 3.48
C ILE A 124 -2.60 1.23 3.50
N GLY A 125 -1.41 0.89 4.00
CA GLY A 125 -0.27 1.80 4.05
C GLY A 125 0.32 1.94 5.45
N ALA A 126 1.22 2.92 5.59
CA ALA A 126 1.94 3.16 6.85
C ALA A 126 1.22 4.15 7.78
N LEU A 127 0.37 5.03 7.24
CA LEU A 127 -0.31 6.09 7.97
C LEU A 127 -1.82 5.99 7.70
N PRO A 128 -2.62 5.56 8.69
CA PRO A 128 -4.08 5.60 8.59
C PRO A 128 -4.59 7.03 8.39
N LEU A 129 -5.79 7.16 7.80
CA LEU A 129 -6.46 8.44 7.60
C LEU A 129 -6.56 9.23 8.92
N GLY A 130 -6.29 10.53 8.85
CA GLY A 130 -6.38 11.43 10.01
C GLY A 130 -5.20 11.36 10.96
N THR A 131 -4.26 10.42 10.75
CA THR A 131 -3.03 10.35 11.56
C THR A 131 -2.11 11.52 11.22
N ALA A 132 -1.55 12.15 12.26
CA ALA A 132 -0.53 13.18 12.08
C ALA A 132 0.75 12.54 11.50
N ALA A 133 1.42 13.24 10.58
CA ALA A 133 2.74 12.82 10.14
C ALA A 133 3.69 12.78 11.35
N TRP A 134 4.35 11.65 11.59
CA TRP A 134 5.29 11.51 12.70
C TRP A 134 6.55 12.36 12.48
N GLY A 135 7.19 12.72 13.59
CA GLY A 135 8.54 13.28 13.57
C GLY A 135 9.58 12.17 13.38
N VAL A 136 10.62 12.46 12.61
CA VAL A 136 11.79 11.60 12.39
C VAL A 136 13.07 12.30 12.86
N GLY A 137 14.16 11.54 12.99
CA GLY A 137 15.43 12.02 13.53
C GLY A 137 15.45 12.10 15.07
N VAL A 138 16.53 12.69 15.62
CA VAL A 138 16.69 12.88 17.07
C VAL A 138 15.51 13.68 17.62
N ASP A 139 14.81 13.10 18.59
CA ASP A 139 13.61 13.65 19.26
C ASP A 139 12.45 14.02 18.32
N GLY A 140 12.38 13.40 17.13
CA GLY A 140 11.28 13.65 16.18
C GLY A 140 11.27 15.06 15.58
N ARG A 141 12.40 15.76 15.61
CA ARG A 141 12.49 17.18 15.22
C ARG A 141 12.26 17.46 13.73
N ILE A 142 12.33 16.43 12.86
CA ILE A 142 12.15 16.56 11.41
C ILE A 142 10.78 16.00 11.05
N PRO A 143 9.85 16.76 10.46
CA PRO A 143 8.59 16.19 10.00
C PRO A 143 8.82 15.14 8.91
N LEU A 144 8.07 14.03 8.91
CA LEU A 144 8.21 12.93 7.95
C LEU A 144 8.24 13.38 6.48
N PHE A 145 7.42 14.38 6.15
CA PHE A 145 7.19 14.88 4.80
C PHE A 145 7.86 16.24 4.55
N GLY A 146 8.75 16.67 5.45
CA GLY A 146 9.35 18.00 5.43
C GLY A 146 8.37 19.12 5.85
N GLY A 147 8.85 20.36 5.78
CA GLY A 147 8.14 21.56 6.25
C GLY A 147 8.50 21.98 7.67
N GLU A 148 7.93 23.10 8.13
CA GLU A 148 8.07 23.55 9.51
C GLU A 148 7.18 22.70 10.43
N ASN A 149 7.72 22.29 11.59
CA ASN A 149 6.93 21.75 12.68
C ASN A 149 5.96 22.85 13.13
N LYS A 150 4.70 22.80 12.68
CA LYS A 150 3.65 23.62 13.27
C LYS A 150 3.35 23.02 14.65
N THR A 151 4.08 23.49 15.64
CA THR A 151 3.75 23.31 17.05
C THR A 151 2.29 23.69 17.26
N LYS A 152 1.52 22.76 17.83
CA LYS A 152 0.19 23.04 18.39
C LYS A 152 0.29 24.07 19.51
#